data_AF-A0A967N6D6-F1
#
_entry.id   AF-A0A967N6D6-F1
#
_cell.length_a   1.000
_cell.length_b   1.000
_cell.length_c   1.000
_cell.angle_alpha   90.00
_cell.angle_beta   90.00
_cell.angle_gamma   90.00
#
_symmetry.space_group_name_H-M   'P 1'
#
loop_
_entity.id
_entity.type
_entity.pdbx_description
1 polymer ?
#
loop_
_entity_poly.entity_id
_entity_poly.type
_entity_poly.pdbx_seq_one_letter_code
_entity_poly.pdbx_strand_id
1 'polypeptide(L)'
;EGTVAGLDPNPGMLAVAREVAPADASIRWHEAPAEEIPLPDDSFDLALCGMGLQFFSDRPAALGEIRRVLVPGGRVVANVPGPTPPPLAAMAEALTDHIGPESGSFVRAVFSLHDPDELRALVTGAGFRDAEVRSAPRTLSLPA
;
A
#
# COMPACT_ATOMS: atom_id res chain seq x y z
N GLU A 1 22.42 4.66 13.86
CA GLU A 1 22.42 3.62 12.82
C GLU A 1 21.08 2.91 12.85
N GLY A 2 20.54 2.52 11.70
CA GLY A 2 19.21 1.92 11.59
C GLY A 2 19.20 0.89 10.47
N THR A 3 18.21 0.00 10.49
CA THR A 3 18.07 -1.04 9.46
C THR A 3 16.80 -0.79 8.65
N VAL A 4 16.89 -0.95 7.34
CA VAL A 4 15.74 -0.84 6.43
C VAL A 4 15.53 -2.16 5.71
N ALA A 5 14.28 -2.61 5.66
CA ALA A 5 13.86 -3.72 4.82
C ALA A 5 12.75 -3.25 3.87
N GLY A 6 12.80 -3.71 2.63
CA GLY A 6 11.77 -3.46 1.61
C GLY A 6 11.26 -4.79 1.07
N LEU A 7 9.96 -4.87 0.82
CA LEU A 7 9.30 -6.09 0.37
C LEU A 7 8.22 -5.79 -0.65
N ASP A 8 8.15 -6.64 -1.66
CA ASP A 8 7.14 -6.61 -2.73
C ASP A 8 7.06 -8.02 -3.33
N PRO A 9 5.86 -8.55 -3.62
CA PRO A 9 5.72 -9.87 -4.26
C PRO A 9 6.18 -9.87 -5.73
N ASN A 10 6.33 -8.70 -6.36
CA ASN A 10 6.75 -8.58 -7.74
C ASN A 10 8.28 -8.35 -7.84
N PRO A 11 9.04 -9.31 -8.39
CA PRO A 11 10.49 -9.16 -8.54
C PRO A 11 10.91 -7.98 -9.42
N GLY A 12 10.05 -7.57 -10.37
CA GLY A 12 10.28 -6.38 -11.21
C GLY A 12 10.21 -5.07 -10.42
N MET A 13 9.30 -4.98 -9.45
CA MET A 13 9.23 -3.82 -8.54
C MET A 13 10.47 -3.74 -7.66
N LEU A 14 10.95 -4.89 -7.15
CA LEU A 14 12.20 -4.93 -6.37
C LEU A 14 13.43 -4.59 -7.22
N ALA A 15 13.44 -4.94 -8.51
CA ALA A 15 14.52 -4.55 -9.41
C ALA A 15 14.58 -3.02 -9.55
N VAL A 16 13.45 -2.38 -9.86
CA VAL A 16 13.34 -0.91 -9.96
C VAL A 16 13.71 -0.25 -8.62
N ALA A 17 13.21 -0.77 -7.50
CA ALA A 17 13.50 -0.24 -6.17
C ALA A 17 15.01 -0.23 -5.85
N ARG A 18 15.74 -1.28 -6.26
CA ARG A 18 17.21 -1.35 -6.11
C ARG A 18 17.93 -0.34 -7.00
N GLU A 19 17.43 -0.07 -8.20
CA GLU A 19 18.04 0.90 -9.12
C GLU A 19 17.87 2.35 -8.65
N VAL A 20 16.72 2.69 -8.05
CA VAL A 20 16.42 4.06 -7.60
C VAL A 20 16.84 4.34 -6.17
N ALA A 21 17.19 3.30 -5.39
CA ALA A 21 17.66 3.46 -4.02
C ALA A 21 18.99 4.25 -3.98
N PRO A 22 19.21 5.11 -2.96
CA PRO A 22 20.49 5.76 -2.77
C PRO A 22 21.61 4.72 -2.67
N ALA A 23 22.75 4.97 -3.32
CA ALA A 23 23.85 4.01 -3.40
C ALA A 23 24.46 3.65 -2.03
N ASP A 24 24.30 4.52 -1.04
CA ASP A 24 24.74 4.36 0.35
C ASP A 24 23.65 3.79 1.28
N ALA A 25 22.43 3.59 0.78
CA ALA A 25 21.34 3.02 1.57
C ALA A 25 21.51 1.50 1.72
N SER A 26 21.70 1.05 2.96
CA SER A 26 21.71 -0.37 3.30
C SER A 26 20.28 -0.88 3.49
N ILE A 27 19.67 -1.39 2.42
CA ILE A 27 18.30 -1.94 2.40
C ILE A 27 18.33 -3.44 2.13
N ARG A 28 17.66 -4.22 2.97
CA ARG A 28 17.41 -5.65 2.72
C ARG A 28 16.11 -5.83 1.95
N TRP A 29 16.18 -6.47 0.78
CA TRP A 29 15.04 -6.64 -0.11
C TRP A 29 14.49 -8.06 -0.03
N HIS A 30 13.18 -8.21 0.11
CA HIS A 30 12.49 -9.50 0.21
C HIS A 30 11.40 -9.62 -0.86
N GLU A 31 11.42 -10.70 -1.63
CA GLU A 31 10.30 -11.07 -2.51
C GLU A 31 9.27 -11.81 -1.69
N ALA A 32 8.27 -11.08 -1.19
CA ALA A 32 7.24 -11.62 -0.32
C ALA A 32 5.97 -10.75 -0.38
N PRO A 33 4.78 -11.36 -0.25
CA PRO A 33 3.55 -10.63 -0.02
C PRO A 33 3.52 -10.00 1.39
N ALA A 34 2.67 -9.01 1.61
CA ALA A 34 2.52 -8.39 2.92
C ALA A 34 1.82 -9.33 3.93
N GLU A 35 1.10 -10.33 3.42
CA GLU A 35 0.43 -11.39 4.16
C GLU A 35 1.38 -12.46 4.73
N GLU A 36 2.66 -12.45 4.35
CA GLU A 36 3.67 -13.41 4.82
C GLU A 36 5.05 -12.74 4.90
N ILE A 37 5.27 -11.89 5.91
CA ILE A 37 6.48 -11.08 6.00
C ILE A 37 7.64 -11.93 6.57
N PRO A 38 8.74 -12.15 5.82
CA PRO A 38 9.83 -13.04 6.22
C PRO A 38 10.83 -12.34 7.17
N LEU A 39 10.30 -11.67 8.19
CA LEU A 39 11.05 -10.92 9.19
C LEU A 39 10.60 -11.32 10.61
N PRO A 40 11.49 -11.25 11.61
CA PRO A 40 11.15 -11.62 12.98
C PRO A 40 10.10 -10.71 13.59
N ASP A 41 9.40 -11.24 14.59
CA ASP A 41 8.50 -10.47 15.46
C ASP A 41 9.28 -9.33 16.14
N ASP A 42 8.57 -8.24 16.45
CA ASP A 42 9.10 -7.13 17.27
C ASP A 42 10.49 -6.63 16.81
N SER A 43 10.70 -6.48 15.49
CA SER A 43 12.01 -6.17 14.90
C SER A 43 12.11 -4.79 14.24
N PHE A 44 10.99 -4.09 14.05
CA PHE A 44 10.93 -2.76 13.45
C PHE A 44 10.15 -1.75 14.29
N ASP A 45 10.60 -0.50 14.29
CA ASP A 45 9.90 0.61 14.95
C ASP A 45 8.78 1.21 14.08
N LEU A 46 8.92 1.10 12.75
CA LEU A 46 8.07 1.76 11.77
C LEU A 46 7.86 0.87 10.53
N ALA A 47 6.62 0.78 10.08
CA ALA A 47 6.23 0.17 8.82
C ALA A 47 5.61 1.23 7.90
N LEU A 48 6.05 1.27 6.64
CA LEU A 48 5.53 2.17 5.62
C LEU A 48 4.84 1.32 4.54
N CYS A 49 3.58 1.62 4.25
CA CYS A 49 2.83 0.99 3.16
C CYS A 49 2.39 2.07 2.17
N GLY A 50 3.25 2.36 1.20
CA GLY A 50 3.02 3.38 0.19
C GLY A 50 2.19 2.87 -0.98
N MET A 51 0.95 3.32 -1.13
CA MET A 51 0.09 2.97 -2.28
C MET A 51 -0.07 1.46 -2.49
N GLY A 52 0.00 0.65 -1.43
CA GLY A 52 -0.06 -0.81 -1.50
C GLY A 52 -1.35 -1.42 -0.96
N LEU A 53 -1.89 -0.88 0.14
CA LEU A 53 -2.94 -1.51 0.94
C LEU A 53 -4.22 -1.86 0.15
N GLN A 54 -4.57 -1.05 -0.86
CA GLN A 54 -5.72 -1.33 -1.72
C GLN A 54 -5.56 -2.61 -2.57
N PHE A 55 -4.32 -3.04 -2.83
CA PHE A 55 -3.99 -4.20 -3.67
C PHE A 55 -3.77 -5.51 -2.89
N PHE A 56 -3.69 -5.47 -1.55
CA PHE A 56 -3.52 -6.69 -0.77
C PHE A 56 -4.74 -7.60 -0.92
N SER A 57 -4.46 -8.89 -1.05
CA SER A 57 -5.48 -9.93 -1.25
C SER A 57 -6.25 -10.18 0.03
N ASP A 58 -5.56 -10.11 1.18
CA ASP A 58 -6.13 -10.18 2.52
C ASP A 58 -5.56 -9.04 3.38
N ARG A 59 -6.28 -7.91 3.43
CA ARG A 59 -5.88 -6.70 4.16
C ARG A 59 -5.76 -6.95 5.67
N PRO A 60 -6.72 -7.64 6.34
CA PRO A 60 -6.55 -8.05 7.72
C PRO A 60 -5.29 -8.88 7.99
N ALA A 61 -5.00 -9.89 7.17
CA ALA A 61 -3.80 -10.72 7.34
C ALA A 61 -2.52 -9.90 7.17
N ALA A 62 -2.43 -9.08 6.11
CA ALA A 62 -1.29 -8.20 5.88
C ALA A 62 -1.06 -7.21 7.03
N LEU A 63 -2.13 -6.58 7.55
CA LEU A 63 -2.01 -5.67 8.70
C LEU A 63 -1.61 -6.42 9.98
N GLY A 64 -2.04 -7.68 10.14
CA GLY A 64 -1.60 -8.56 11.22
C GLY A 64 -0.10 -8.86 11.17
N GLU A 65 0.42 -9.20 9.99
CA GLU A 65 1.86 -9.41 9.78
C GLU A 65 2.67 -8.13 9.99
N ILE A 66 2.19 -6.99 9.46
CA ILE A 66 2.79 -5.68 9.74
C ILE A 66 2.81 -5.43 11.24
N ARG A 67 1.74 -5.74 11.96
CA ARG A 67 1.68 -5.58 13.41
C ARG A 67 2.65 -6.50 14.15
N ARG A 68 2.83 -7.74 13.68
CA ARG A 68 3.74 -8.75 14.27
C ARG A 68 5.20 -8.31 14.21
N VAL A 69 5.64 -7.79 13.06
CA VAL A 69 7.04 -7.36 12.90
C VAL A 69 7.35 -6.04 13.61
N LEU A 70 6.31 -5.27 13.97
CA LEU A 70 6.46 -4.03 14.73
C LEU A 70 6.60 -4.29 16.23
N VAL A 71 7.62 -3.68 16.84
CA VAL A 71 7.80 -3.70 18.31
C VAL A 71 6.55 -3.18 19.05
N PRO A 72 6.38 -3.50 20.34
CA PRO A 72 5.35 -2.86 21.15
C PRO A 72 5.50 -1.33 21.14
N GLY A 73 4.49 -0.62 20.63
CA GLY A 73 4.53 0.83 20.46
C GLY A 73 5.07 1.31 19.10
N GLY A 74 5.47 0.39 18.22
CA GLY A 74 5.78 0.67 16.82
C GLY A 74 4.58 1.18 16.04
N ARG A 75 4.85 1.81 14.90
CA ARG A 75 3.82 2.53 14.12
C ARG A 75 3.74 2.01 12.69
N VAL A 76 2.54 2.09 12.12
CA VAL A 76 2.32 1.92 10.69
C VAL A 76 1.87 3.25 10.08
N VAL A 77 2.41 3.59 8.92
CA VAL A 77 1.93 4.69 8.09
C VAL A 77 1.61 4.13 6.72
N ALA A 78 0.36 4.24 6.30
CA ALA A 78 -0.10 3.83 4.99
C ALA A 78 -0.75 5.00 4.27
N ASN A 79 -0.66 5.02 2.95
CA ASN A 79 -1.44 5.94 2.13
C ASN A 79 -2.06 5.19 0.95
N VAL A 80 -3.27 5.61 0.61
CA VAL A 80 -4.11 5.07 -0.45
C VAL A 80 -4.68 6.22 -1.27
N PRO A 81 -5.09 5.98 -2.52
CA PRO A 81 -5.83 6.99 -3.30
C PRO A 81 -7.12 7.41 -2.60
N GLY A 82 -7.55 8.65 -2.86
CA GLY A 82 -8.89 9.11 -2.52
C GLY A 82 -9.96 8.51 -3.45
N PRO A 83 -11.18 9.07 -3.46
CA PRO A 83 -12.23 8.64 -4.38
C PRO A 83 -11.80 8.74 -5.85
N THR A 84 -12.32 7.86 -6.70
CA THR A 84 -12.04 7.86 -8.14
C THR A 84 -12.38 9.22 -8.77
N PRO A 85 -11.39 9.92 -9.39
CA PRO A 85 -11.67 11.16 -10.10
C PRO A 85 -12.58 10.92 -11.33
N PRO A 86 -13.48 11.87 -11.67
CA PRO A 86 -14.42 11.69 -12.78
C PRO A 86 -13.79 11.28 -14.12
N PRO A 87 -12.64 11.84 -14.55
CA PRO A 87 -11.99 11.42 -15.79
C PRO A 87 -11.56 9.94 -15.78
N LEU A 88 -11.10 9.44 -14.63
CA LEU A 88 -10.68 8.04 -14.49
C LEU A 88 -11.88 7.10 -14.38
N ALA A 89 -12.98 7.54 -13.78
CA ALA A 89 -14.24 6.79 -13.79
C ALA A 89 -14.77 6.60 -15.22
N ALA A 90 -14.85 7.68 -16.00
CA ALA A 90 -15.27 7.64 -17.40
C ALA A 90 -14.34 6.77 -18.26
N MET A 91 -13.03 6.85 -18.03
CA MET A 91 -12.05 5.97 -18.68
C MET A 91 -12.32 4.49 -18.35
N ALA A 92 -12.54 4.15 -17.08
CA ALA A 92 -12.81 2.77 -16.67
C ALA A 92 -14.09 2.21 -17.29
N GLU A 93 -15.15 3.02 -17.39
CA GLU A 93 -16.40 2.68 -18.06
C GLU A 93 -16.16 2.43 -19.56
N ALA A 94 -15.53 3.38 -20.26
CA ALA A 94 -15.25 3.24 -21.68
C ALA A 94 -14.38 2.01 -22.02
N LEU A 95 -13.38 1.70 -21.19
CA LEU A 95 -12.56 0.49 -21.34
C LEU A 95 -13.42 -0.78 -21.15
N THR A 96 -14.31 -0.76 -20.16
CA THR A 96 -15.23 -1.88 -19.89
C THR A 96 -16.16 -2.13 -21.09
N ASP A 97 -16.74 -1.05 -21.64
CA ASP A 97 -17.73 -1.11 -22.72
C ASP A 97 -17.13 -1.45 -24.09
N HIS A 98 -15.91 -1.00 -24.37
CA HIS A 98 -15.31 -1.08 -25.70
C HIS A 98 -14.15 -2.08 -25.86
N ILE A 99 -13.49 -2.48 -24.76
CA ILE A 99 -12.39 -3.45 -24.81
C ILE A 99 -12.81 -4.77 -24.15
N GLY A 100 -13.47 -4.71 -23.00
CA GLY A 100 -14.06 -5.87 -22.35
C GLY A 100 -14.20 -5.72 -20.82
N PRO A 101 -14.97 -6.60 -20.16
CA PRO A 101 -15.40 -6.45 -18.77
C PRO A 101 -14.28 -6.21 -17.74
N GLU A 102 -13.12 -6.81 -17.97
CA GLU A 102 -11.97 -6.73 -17.07
C GLU A 102 -11.10 -5.49 -17.30
N SER A 103 -11.27 -4.80 -18.43
CA SER A 103 -10.37 -3.72 -18.86
C SER A 103 -10.43 -2.48 -17.94
N GLY A 104 -11.56 -2.25 -17.27
CA GLY A 104 -11.69 -1.20 -16.25
C GLY A 104 -11.31 -1.63 -14.83
N SER A 105 -10.94 -2.91 -14.62
CA SER A 105 -10.72 -3.46 -13.27
C SER A 105 -9.55 -2.79 -12.54
N PHE A 106 -8.49 -2.44 -13.27
CA PHE A 106 -7.31 -1.80 -12.69
C PHE A 106 -7.66 -0.46 -12.03
N VAL A 107 -8.43 0.40 -12.72
CA VAL A 107 -8.87 1.68 -12.14
C VAL A 107 -9.71 1.42 -10.89
N ARG A 108 -10.65 0.47 -10.95
CA ARG A 108 -11.49 0.12 -9.79
C ARG A 108 -10.65 -0.36 -8.60
N ALA A 109 -9.61 -1.15 -8.84
CA ALA A 109 -8.70 -1.64 -7.81
C ALA A 109 -7.85 -0.51 -7.20
N VAL A 110 -7.33 0.42 -8.01
CA VAL A 110 -6.53 1.56 -7.53
C VAL A 110 -7.32 2.41 -6.52
N PHE A 111 -8.60 2.67 -6.78
CA PHE A 111 -9.42 3.55 -5.95
C PHE A 111 -10.37 2.78 -5.01
N SER A 112 -10.13 1.49 -4.76
CA SER A 112 -11.08 0.62 -4.05
C SER A 112 -11.13 0.82 -2.53
N LEU A 113 -10.16 1.53 -1.95
CA LEU A 113 -10.00 1.63 -0.49
C LEU A 113 -9.78 3.09 -0.09
N HIS A 114 -10.82 3.92 -0.23
CA HIS A 114 -10.73 5.37 -0.02
C HIS A 114 -11.60 5.89 1.14
N ASP A 115 -12.45 5.04 1.72
CA ASP A 115 -13.34 5.43 2.80
C ASP A 115 -12.57 5.54 4.14
N PRO A 116 -12.60 6.71 4.82
CA PRO A 116 -11.86 6.89 6.06
C PRO A 116 -12.30 6.00 7.22
N ASP A 117 -13.57 5.65 7.29
CA ASP A 117 -14.12 4.80 8.36
C ASP A 117 -13.75 3.33 8.10
N GLU A 118 -13.78 2.89 6.84
CA GLU A 118 -13.27 1.57 6.43
C GLU A 118 -11.77 1.43 6.76
N LEU A 119 -10.95 2.43 6.41
CA LEU A 119 -9.52 2.45 6.72
C LEU A 119 -9.27 2.38 8.23
N ARG A 120 -10.02 3.17 9.00
CA ARG A 120 -9.94 3.17 10.46
C ARG A 120 -10.31 1.80 11.02
N ALA A 121 -11.39 1.20 10.56
CA ALA A 121 -11.87 -0.10 11.00
C ALA A 121 -10.89 -1.24 10.67
N LEU A 122 -10.27 -1.23 9.48
CA LEU A 122 -9.24 -2.21 9.11
C LEU A 122 -8.04 -2.14 10.04
N VAL A 123 -7.52 -0.93 10.26
CA VAL A 123 -6.33 -0.71 11.09
C VAL A 123 -6.61 -1.06 12.56
N THR A 124 -7.74 -0.62 13.12
CA THR A 124 -8.10 -0.97 14.51
C THR A 124 -8.44 -2.45 14.67
N GLY A 125 -9.07 -3.06 13.67
CA GLY A 125 -9.36 -4.50 13.62
C GLY A 125 -8.10 -5.37 13.66
N ALA A 126 -6.97 -4.88 13.13
CA ALA A 126 -5.66 -5.52 13.21
C ALA A 126 -4.91 -5.26 14.54
N GLY A 127 -5.55 -4.61 15.52
CA GLY A 127 -4.99 -4.38 16.85
C GLY A 127 -4.11 -3.14 16.98
N PHE A 128 -4.08 -2.26 15.98
CA PHE A 128 -3.49 -0.93 16.13
C PHE A 128 -4.40 -0.01 16.95
N ARG A 129 -3.78 0.87 17.73
CA ARG A 129 -4.47 1.89 18.53
C ARG A 129 -4.20 3.27 17.92
N ASP A 130 -4.97 4.27 18.34
CA ASP A 130 -4.76 5.67 17.96
C ASP A 130 -4.72 5.91 16.44
N ALA A 131 -5.53 5.16 15.68
CA ALA A 131 -5.60 5.28 14.24
C ALA A 131 -6.05 6.69 13.83
N GLU A 132 -5.23 7.40 13.06
CA GLU A 132 -5.57 8.70 12.50
C GLU A 132 -5.63 8.60 10.98
N VAL A 133 -6.76 9.02 10.40
CA VAL A 133 -6.95 9.07 8.95
C VAL A 133 -7.11 10.52 8.55
N ARG A 134 -6.22 11.00 7.68
CA ARG A 134 -6.28 12.34 7.09
C ARG A 134 -6.43 12.22 5.58
N SER A 135 -7.36 12.97 5.02
CA SER A 135 -7.48 13.13 3.59
C SER A 135 -7.09 14.55 3.20
N ALA A 136 -6.35 14.67 2.11
CA ALA A 136 -6.00 15.96 1.55
C ALA A 136 -6.01 15.89 0.02
N PRO A 137 -6.77 16.76 -0.67
CA PRO A 137 -6.78 16.77 -2.12
C PRO A 137 -5.39 17.12 -2.67
N ARG A 138 -5.08 16.57 -3.84
CA ARG A 138 -3.86 16.84 -4.60
C ARG A 138 -4.24 17.10 -6.05
N THR A 139 -3.66 18.13 -6.64
CA THR A 139 -3.87 18.46 -8.05
C THR A 139 -2.74 17.84 -8.87
N LEU A 140 -3.11 16.92 -9.76
CA LEU A 140 -2.19 16.38 -10.76
C LEU A 140 -2.34 17.19 -12.05
N SER A 141 -1.25 17.78 -12.52
CA SER A 141 -1.19 18.41 -13.84
C SER A 141 -0.51 17.44 -14.80
N LEU A 142 -1.27 16.91 -15.76
CA LEU A 142 -0.71 16.09 -16.83
C LEU A 142 -0.16 17.02 -17.93
N PRO A 143 1.02 16.72 -18.51
CA PRO A 143 1.50 17.45 -19.67
C PRO A 143 0.47 17.34 -20.82
N ALA A 144 0.26 18.47 -21.51
CA ALA A 144 -0.61 18.58 -22.67
C ALA A 144 0.02 17.96 -23.93
#